data_AF-B2J9B7-F1
#
_entry.id   AF-B2J9B7-F1
#
_cell.length_a   1.000
_cell.length_b   1.000
_cell.length_c   1.000
_cell.angle_alpha   90.00
_cell.angle_beta   90.00
_cell.angle_gamma   90.00
#
_symmetry.space_group_name_H-M   'P 1'
#
loop_
_entity.id
_entity.type
_entity.pdbx_description
1 polymer ?
#
loop_
_entity_poly.entity_id
_entity_poly.type
_entity_poly.pdbx_seq_one_letter_code
_entity_poly.pdbx_strand_id
1 'polypeptide(L)'
;MRTMLKKYLNTNQARIFTALILTGILSVTSSLTLIKDATGASANFSLETNNEVLKDNIKPNRLPRPVAKAVLRDLARKQGIFTSQLQIIDYSQQTWRNGCLELPQSDEICTQALVPGWRIVVSNGKQNWVYHTNNNGRSLRLASANTPSDNLPGKLPASVKNAVLQVASRRLQQPISQLSIIQAQSQTWRNSCLELANTDEFCTQALVSGWRVVVGAVDQTLVYHTNQTGSAVRLNQKANEGTLAPVQIPASELPPPLDRDIVFRQISSGGFAGRTYQTVLLKDGRLIRVRIGDANDSERSVRSVSVQQVQQFQRYLERSNFSKFQNLSYPAPSGAADYITYTLTSQKGTVQYNDISQNNLPTNLQAAVKAWNQLVASAQ
;
A
#
# COMPACT_ATOMS: atom_id res chain seq x y z
N MET A 1 -3.98 -65.55 -8.90
CA MET A 1 -4.08 -66.17 -10.24
C MET A 1 -5.43 -65.79 -10.84
N ARG A 2 -5.43 -65.16 -12.04
CA ARG A 2 -6.55 -64.79 -12.94
C ARG A 2 -7.52 -63.68 -12.48
N THR A 3 -7.58 -62.46 -13.03
CA THR A 3 -7.72 -61.87 -14.40
C THR A 3 -9.16 -61.56 -14.85
N MET A 4 -9.26 -60.43 -15.58
CA MET A 4 -10.32 -59.91 -16.47
C MET A 4 -11.26 -58.88 -15.81
N LEU A 5 -11.13 -57.56 -15.99
CA LEU A 5 -11.12 -56.70 -17.19
C LEU A 5 -12.53 -56.53 -17.81
N LYS A 6 -13.10 -55.32 -17.67
CA LYS A 6 -14.19 -54.84 -18.53
C LYS A 6 -14.04 -53.34 -18.80
N LYS A 7 -13.57 -53.02 -20.01
CA LYS A 7 -13.72 -51.73 -20.68
C LYS A 7 -15.21 -51.47 -20.96
N TYR A 8 -15.64 -50.21 -20.96
CA TYR A 8 -16.62 -49.73 -21.93
C TYR A 8 -16.33 -48.28 -22.35
N LEU A 9 -16.55 -48.06 -23.65
CA LEU A 9 -16.18 -46.91 -24.46
C LEU A 9 -17.28 -45.83 -24.48
N ASN A 10 -16.84 -44.57 -24.51
CA ASN A 10 -17.18 -43.47 -25.43
C ASN A 10 -18.64 -43.28 -25.93
N THR A 11 -19.17 -42.05 -25.82
CA THR A 11 -20.01 -41.44 -26.88
C THR A 11 -19.92 -39.91 -26.85
N ASN A 12 -19.81 -39.35 -28.05
CA ASN A 12 -19.56 -37.96 -28.45
C ASN A 12 -20.83 -37.11 -28.55
N GLN A 13 -20.61 -35.78 -28.58
CA GLN A 13 -21.27 -34.73 -29.39
C GLN A 13 -22.77 -34.46 -29.27
N ALA A 14 -23.12 -33.20 -29.03
CA ALA A 14 -23.68 -32.32 -30.08
C ALA A 14 -23.68 -30.85 -29.65
N ARG A 15 -23.15 -29.98 -30.53
CA ARG A 15 -23.24 -28.52 -30.49
C ARG A 15 -24.54 -28.12 -31.18
N ILE A 16 -25.28 -27.16 -30.63
CA ILE A 16 -26.40 -26.49 -31.33
C ILE A 16 -26.08 -25.00 -31.41
N PHE A 17 -25.75 -24.56 -32.64
CA PHE A 17 -25.80 -23.16 -33.05
C PHE A 17 -27.22 -22.91 -33.60
N THR A 18 -27.83 -21.79 -33.24
CA THR A 18 -29.06 -21.32 -33.89
C THR A 18 -28.88 -19.84 -34.21
N ALA A 19 -28.75 -19.56 -35.50
CA ALA A 19 -28.82 -18.23 -36.10
C ALA A 19 -30.19 -18.08 -36.75
N LEU A 20 -30.83 -16.93 -36.58
CA LEU A 20 -32.12 -16.61 -37.18
C LEU A 20 -32.00 -15.24 -37.86
N ILE A 21 -31.95 -15.27 -39.20
CA ILE A 21 -32.15 -14.13 -40.09
C ILE A 21 -33.39 -14.48 -40.93
N LEU A 22 -34.40 -13.61 -40.93
CA LEU A 22 -35.38 -13.56 -42.01
C LEU A 22 -35.92 -12.13 -42.18
N THR A 23 -35.42 -11.48 -43.22
CA THR A 23 -36.05 -10.43 -44.03
C THR A 23 -37.30 -10.98 -44.73
N GLY A 24 -38.35 -10.27 -45.13
CA GLY A 24 -38.66 -8.85 -45.20
C GLY A 24 -39.97 -8.65 -45.99
N ILE A 25 -40.43 -7.39 -46.01
CA ILE A 25 -41.31 -6.74 -47.00
C ILE A 25 -42.79 -7.21 -47.06
N LEU A 26 -43.68 -6.34 -46.57
CA LEU A 26 -45.01 -6.15 -47.15
C LEU A 26 -45.29 -4.65 -47.32
N SER A 27 -45.77 -4.34 -48.51
CA SER A 27 -46.02 -3.04 -49.11
C SER A 27 -47.38 -2.44 -48.72
N VAL A 28 -47.33 -1.11 -48.58
CA VAL A 28 -48.36 -0.06 -48.72
C VAL A 28 -49.70 -0.48 -49.34
N THR A 29 -50.82 -0.10 -48.71
CA THR A 29 -51.87 0.76 -49.32
C THR A 29 -52.80 1.31 -48.24
N SER A 30 -53.22 2.55 -48.50
CA SER A 30 -53.89 3.50 -47.63
C SER A 30 -55.37 3.19 -47.37
N SER A 31 -55.89 3.56 -46.19
CA SER A 31 -57.02 4.52 -46.04
C SER A 31 -57.44 4.67 -44.57
N LEU A 32 -57.82 5.91 -44.23
CA LEU A 32 -57.97 6.52 -42.89
C LEU A 32 -59.18 6.02 -42.08
N THR A 33 -59.09 6.11 -40.74
CA THR A 33 -59.87 7.07 -39.91
C THR A 33 -59.44 7.10 -38.42
N LEU A 34 -58.92 8.26 -38.01
CA LEU A 34 -59.13 9.00 -36.74
C LEU A 34 -59.44 8.25 -35.43
N ILE A 35 -58.49 8.26 -34.48
CA ILE A 35 -58.74 8.68 -33.07
C ILE A 35 -57.50 9.45 -32.53
N LYS A 36 -57.71 10.75 -32.28
CA LYS A 36 -56.99 11.71 -31.39
C LYS A 36 -55.52 11.43 -31.04
N ASP A 37 -54.61 12.14 -31.71
CA ASP A 37 -53.31 12.52 -31.15
C ASP A 37 -53.42 13.86 -30.42
N ALA A 38 -52.89 13.91 -29.19
CA ALA A 38 -52.70 15.15 -28.46
C ALA A 38 -51.47 15.88 -29.01
N THR A 39 -51.69 17.10 -29.51
CA THR A 39 -50.66 18.09 -29.82
C THR A 39 -49.92 18.50 -28.55
N GLY A 40 -48.65 18.12 -28.45
CA GLY A 40 -47.66 18.76 -27.60
C GLY A 40 -46.68 19.54 -28.48
N ALA A 41 -46.68 20.86 -28.36
CA ALA A 41 -45.92 21.80 -29.17
C ALA A 41 -44.40 21.53 -29.16
N SER A 42 -43.76 21.65 -30.33
CA SER A 42 -42.31 21.80 -30.45
C SER A 42 -41.92 23.18 -29.89
N ALA A 43 -41.61 23.23 -28.60
CA ALA A 43 -40.88 24.35 -28.06
C ALA A 43 -39.40 24.12 -28.36
N ASN A 44 -38.82 25.03 -29.17
CA ASN A 44 -37.37 25.22 -29.22
C ASN A 44 -36.91 25.65 -27.83
N PHE A 45 -36.62 24.70 -26.96
CA PHE A 45 -35.89 24.95 -25.75
C PHE A 45 -34.40 24.73 -26.04
N SER A 46 -33.69 25.85 -26.12
CA SER A 46 -32.28 25.93 -25.80
C SER A 46 -32.05 25.27 -24.44
N LEU A 47 -31.65 24.00 -24.45
CA LEU A 47 -31.06 23.37 -23.27
C LEU A 47 -29.63 23.89 -23.16
N GLU A 48 -29.49 25.01 -22.44
CA GLU A 48 -28.34 25.24 -21.59
C GLU A 48 -28.18 24.01 -20.70
N THR A 49 -27.45 23.02 -21.21
CA THR A 49 -26.90 21.97 -20.39
C THR A 49 -25.73 22.62 -19.68
N ASN A 50 -26.05 23.29 -18.57
CA ASN A 50 -25.15 23.38 -17.44
C ASN A 50 -24.83 21.95 -17.03
N ASN A 51 -23.88 21.34 -17.73
CA ASN A 51 -23.17 20.16 -17.30
C ASN A 51 -22.28 20.55 -16.12
N GLU A 52 -22.90 21.00 -15.02
CA GLU A 52 -22.41 20.71 -13.68
C GLU A 52 -22.71 19.24 -13.37
N VAL A 53 -22.22 18.35 -14.23
CA VAL A 53 -21.82 17.02 -13.77
C VAL A 53 -20.63 17.30 -12.90
N LEU A 54 -20.91 17.36 -11.60
CA LEU A 54 -19.99 17.52 -10.49
C LEU A 54 -18.68 16.78 -10.81
N LYS A 55 -17.70 17.51 -11.34
CA LYS A 55 -16.28 17.17 -11.26
C LYS A 55 -15.92 17.25 -9.77
N ASP A 56 -16.40 16.29 -8.99
CA ASP A 56 -15.91 16.09 -7.63
C ASP A 56 -14.52 15.51 -7.81
N ASN A 57 -13.54 16.43 -7.86
CA ASN A 57 -12.11 16.22 -7.84
C ASN A 57 -11.76 14.89 -7.14
N ILE A 58 -11.35 13.89 -7.92
CA ILE A 58 -10.90 12.59 -7.39
C ILE A 58 -9.61 12.84 -6.63
N LYS A 59 -9.75 13.16 -5.34
CA LYS A 59 -8.70 13.03 -4.34
C LYS A 59 -8.46 11.52 -4.18
N PRO A 60 -7.26 11.00 -4.51
CA PRO A 60 -6.99 9.55 -4.51
C PRO A 60 -6.83 8.94 -3.10
N ASN A 61 -7.36 9.62 -2.07
CA ASN A 61 -7.19 9.28 -0.67
C ASN A 61 -8.52 9.35 0.10
N ARG A 62 -9.66 9.18 -0.59
CA ARG A 62 -10.99 9.24 0.04
C ARG A 62 -11.54 7.83 0.18
N LEU A 63 -11.85 7.43 1.41
CA LEU A 63 -12.58 6.20 1.70
C LEU A 63 -13.84 6.13 0.83
N PRO A 64 -14.04 5.07 0.01
CA PRO A 64 -15.21 4.98 -0.85
C PRO A 64 -16.50 5.06 -0.03
N ARG A 65 -17.44 5.92 -0.46
CA ARG A 65 -18.72 6.11 0.24
C ARG A 65 -19.47 4.79 0.52
N PRO A 66 -19.48 3.79 -0.39
CA PRO A 66 -20.10 2.49 -0.09
C PRO A 66 -19.45 1.77 1.08
N VAL A 67 -18.12 1.82 1.19
CA VAL A 67 -17.35 1.18 2.27
C VAL A 67 -17.63 1.88 3.60
N ALA A 68 -17.55 3.22 3.62
CA ALA A 68 -17.89 4.02 4.80
C ALA A 68 -19.30 3.73 5.31
N LYS A 69 -20.28 3.70 4.40
CA LYS A 69 -21.69 3.41 4.74
C LYS A 69 -21.87 1.98 5.25
N ALA A 70 -21.16 1.00 4.68
CA ALA A 70 -21.22 -0.39 5.13
C ALA A 70 -20.72 -0.53 6.58
N VAL A 71 -19.59 0.10 6.90
CA VAL A 71 -19.01 0.08 8.25
C VAL A 71 -19.90 0.78 9.27
N LEU A 72 -20.33 2.02 8.99
CA LEU A 72 -21.19 2.78 9.91
C LEU A 72 -22.51 2.04 10.19
N ARG A 73 -23.11 1.43 9.17
CA ARG A 73 -24.34 0.65 9.32
C ARG A 73 -24.13 -0.64 10.12
N ASP A 74 -23.04 -1.36 9.88
CA ASP A 74 -22.74 -2.57 10.64
C ASP A 74 -22.54 -2.25 12.13
N LEU A 75 -21.77 -1.20 12.42
CA LEU A 75 -21.51 -0.79 13.80
C LEU A 75 -22.77 -0.29 14.50
N ALA A 76 -23.58 0.55 13.82
CA ALA A 76 -24.86 1.02 14.33
C ALA A 76 -25.77 -0.14 14.73
N ARG A 77 -25.87 -1.17 13.88
CA ARG A 77 -26.66 -2.38 14.15
C ARG A 77 -26.11 -3.19 15.32
N LYS A 78 -24.80 -3.39 15.41
CA LYS A 78 -24.16 -4.21 16.45
C LYS A 78 -24.20 -3.56 17.83
N GLN A 79 -24.07 -2.24 17.90
CA GLN A 79 -23.99 -1.49 19.16
C GLN A 79 -25.29 -0.77 19.55
N GLY A 80 -26.31 -0.78 18.68
CA GLY A 80 -27.55 -0.03 18.91
C GLY A 80 -27.35 1.50 18.90
N ILE A 81 -26.33 2.00 18.21
CA ILE A 81 -25.98 3.43 18.14
C ILE A 81 -26.50 4.01 16.83
N PHE A 82 -27.07 5.23 16.86
CA PHE A 82 -27.49 5.89 15.62
C PHE A 82 -26.28 6.25 14.75
N THR A 83 -26.38 6.02 13.44
CA THR A 83 -25.30 6.38 12.49
C THR A 83 -24.90 7.86 12.54
N SER A 84 -25.81 8.76 12.94
CA SER A 84 -25.54 10.19 13.14
C SER A 84 -24.59 10.48 14.31
N GLN A 85 -24.46 9.55 15.27
CA GLN A 85 -23.56 9.64 16.40
C GLN A 85 -22.19 8.99 16.12
N LEU A 86 -22.02 8.39 14.94
CA LEU A 86 -20.82 7.69 14.54
C LEU A 86 -20.04 8.51 13.52
N GLN A 87 -18.75 8.71 13.79
CA GLN A 87 -17.84 9.43 12.91
C GLN A 87 -16.64 8.54 12.56
N ILE A 88 -16.32 8.45 11.28
CA ILE A 88 -15.05 7.87 10.84
C ILE A 88 -13.96 8.91 11.13
N ILE A 89 -13.03 8.56 12.01
CA ILE A 89 -11.96 9.45 12.47
C ILE A 89 -10.60 9.11 11.86
N ASP A 90 -10.45 7.91 11.30
CA ASP A 90 -9.24 7.47 10.60
C ASP A 90 -9.55 6.33 9.61
N TYR A 91 -8.77 6.20 8.54
CA TYR A 91 -8.83 5.07 7.61
C TYR A 91 -7.53 4.93 6.81
N SER A 92 -7.15 3.69 6.50
CA SER A 92 -6.02 3.36 5.63
C SER A 92 -6.32 2.15 4.75
N GLN A 93 -5.81 2.12 3.53
CA GLN A 93 -5.94 0.96 2.65
C GLN A 93 -4.87 -0.09 3.03
N GLN A 94 -5.27 -1.35 3.17
CA GLN A 94 -4.39 -2.45 3.59
C GLN A 94 -4.65 -3.70 2.75
N THR A 95 -3.64 -4.57 2.62
CA THR A 95 -3.80 -5.89 2.01
C THR A 95 -3.69 -6.93 3.10
N TRP A 96 -4.75 -7.71 3.29
CA TRP A 96 -4.84 -8.74 4.31
C TRP A 96 -4.22 -10.05 3.82
N ARG A 97 -3.53 -10.77 4.71
CA ARG A 97 -2.87 -12.05 4.39
C ARG A 97 -3.81 -13.23 4.18
N ASN A 98 -5.09 -13.08 4.50
CA ASN A 98 -6.07 -14.16 4.36
C ASN A 98 -7.50 -13.63 4.07
N GLY A 99 -8.39 -14.56 3.70
CA GLY A 99 -9.79 -14.28 3.37
C GLY A 99 -10.63 -13.75 4.52
N CYS A 100 -10.17 -13.92 5.76
CA CYS A 100 -10.82 -13.41 6.97
C CYS A 100 -10.31 -12.02 7.38
N LEU A 101 -9.56 -11.35 6.51
CA LEU A 101 -9.03 -10.01 6.76
C LEU A 101 -8.15 -9.97 8.02
N GLU A 102 -7.39 -11.06 8.25
CA GLU A 102 -6.54 -11.30 9.43
C GLU A 102 -7.31 -11.40 10.76
N LEU A 103 -8.63 -11.59 10.71
CA LEU A 103 -9.50 -11.70 11.87
C LEU A 103 -10.36 -12.98 11.82
N PRO A 104 -9.72 -14.18 11.87
CA PRO A 104 -10.46 -15.44 11.95
C PRO A 104 -11.36 -15.46 13.18
N GLN A 105 -12.60 -15.93 13.05
CA GLN A 105 -13.43 -16.28 14.19
C GLN A 105 -13.06 -17.67 14.72
N SER A 106 -13.59 -18.04 15.90
CA SER A 106 -13.42 -19.39 16.44
C SER A 106 -13.80 -20.42 15.38
N ASP A 107 -12.90 -21.38 15.14
CA ASP A 107 -13.11 -22.51 14.24
C ASP A 107 -13.34 -22.13 12.76
N GLU A 108 -13.06 -20.88 12.37
CA GLU A 108 -13.15 -20.42 10.99
C GLU A 108 -11.87 -20.70 10.20
N ILE A 109 -12.01 -21.44 9.09
CA ILE A 109 -10.90 -21.68 8.15
C ILE A 109 -10.86 -20.55 7.11
N CYS A 110 -9.75 -19.81 7.10
CA CYS A 110 -9.54 -18.69 6.19
C CYS A 110 -8.75 -19.11 4.95
N THR A 111 -9.15 -18.62 3.78
CA THR A 111 -8.35 -18.79 2.55
C THR A 111 -7.00 -18.08 2.69
N GLN A 112 -5.92 -18.64 2.18
CA GLN A 112 -4.58 -18.00 2.20
C GLN A 112 -4.38 -16.96 1.08
N ALA A 113 -5.48 -16.43 0.52
CA ALA A 113 -5.43 -15.42 -0.53
C ALA A 113 -5.21 -14.02 0.06
N LEU A 114 -4.38 -13.22 -0.62
CA LEU A 114 -4.22 -11.80 -0.30
C LEU A 114 -5.49 -11.03 -0.68
N VAL A 115 -6.06 -10.28 0.26
CA VAL A 115 -7.30 -9.52 0.06
C VAL A 115 -7.04 -8.02 0.21
N PRO A 116 -7.09 -7.23 -0.88
CA PRO A 116 -7.05 -5.76 -0.79
C PRO A 116 -8.28 -5.22 -0.06
N GLY A 117 -8.08 -4.21 0.78
CA GLY A 117 -9.07 -3.77 1.74
C GLY A 117 -8.78 -2.46 2.45
N TRP A 118 -9.57 -2.16 3.48
CA TRP A 118 -9.47 -0.95 4.29
C TRP A 118 -9.47 -1.26 5.78
N ARG A 119 -8.59 -0.61 6.54
CA ARG A 119 -8.67 -0.47 7.98
C ARG A 119 -9.36 0.86 8.30
N ILE A 120 -10.43 0.85 9.07
CA ILE A 120 -11.28 2.03 9.31
C ILE A 120 -11.50 2.17 10.81
N VAL A 121 -11.32 3.37 11.35
CA VAL A 121 -11.56 3.68 12.76
C VAL A 121 -12.80 4.56 12.88
N VAL A 122 -13.78 4.07 13.62
CA VAL A 122 -15.04 4.77 13.91
C VAL A 122 -15.07 5.17 15.37
N SER A 123 -15.61 6.35 15.67
CA SER A 123 -15.79 6.86 17.02
C SER A 123 -17.21 7.36 17.24
N ASN A 124 -17.69 7.27 18.48
CA ASN A 124 -18.87 7.98 18.95
C ASN A 124 -18.54 9.12 19.93
N GLY A 125 -17.27 9.52 20.01
CA GLY A 125 -16.75 10.49 20.97
C GLY A 125 -16.41 9.91 22.35
N LYS A 126 -16.88 8.71 22.69
CA LYS A 126 -16.54 8.02 23.96
C LYS A 126 -15.69 6.76 23.74
N GLN A 127 -15.95 6.05 22.65
CA GLN A 127 -15.36 4.76 22.31
C GLN A 127 -14.97 4.74 20.84
N ASN A 128 -13.96 3.94 20.54
CA ASN A 128 -13.48 3.71 19.19
C ASN A 128 -13.60 2.23 18.81
N TRP A 129 -13.83 2.01 17.52
CA TRP A 129 -13.96 0.69 16.88
C TRP A 129 -13.10 0.64 15.63
N VAL A 130 -12.33 -0.44 15.50
CA VAL A 130 -11.49 -0.67 14.33
C VAL A 130 -12.11 -1.75 13.46
N TYR A 131 -12.35 -1.43 12.19
CA TYR A 131 -12.89 -2.33 11.18
C TYR A 131 -11.83 -2.69 10.14
N HIS A 132 -11.79 -3.96 9.76
CA HIS A 132 -11.12 -4.41 8.54
C HIS A 132 -12.21 -4.71 7.51
N THR A 133 -11.99 -4.30 6.26
CA THR A 133 -12.93 -4.59 5.17
C THR A 133 -12.18 -4.88 3.89
N ASN A 134 -12.81 -5.54 2.92
CA ASN A 134 -12.28 -5.66 1.56
C ASN A 134 -12.52 -4.36 0.77
N ASN A 135 -11.97 -4.27 -0.44
CA ASN A 135 -11.93 -3.00 -1.18
C ASN A 135 -13.31 -2.40 -1.53
N ASN A 136 -14.39 -3.20 -1.47
CA ASN A 136 -15.75 -2.79 -1.81
C ASN A 136 -16.72 -2.77 -0.62
N GLY A 137 -16.28 -3.06 0.60
CA GLY A 137 -17.15 -3.00 1.78
C GLY A 137 -18.08 -4.21 1.95
N ARG A 138 -17.95 -5.25 1.13
CA ARG A 138 -18.83 -6.45 1.18
C ARG A 138 -18.43 -7.43 2.27
N SER A 139 -17.13 -7.50 2.59
CA SER A 139 -16.63 -8.25 3.74
C SER A 139 -16.12 -7.24 4.75
N LEU A 140 -16.60 -7.29 5.98
CA LEU A 140 -16.18 -6.40 7.07
C LEU A 140 -16.10 -7.18 8.38
N ARG A 141 -15.07 -6.92 9.17
CA ARG A 141 -14.76 -7.58 10.43
C ARG A 141 -14.41 -6.51 11.45
N LEU A 142 -14.90 -6.66 12.68
CA LEU A 142 -14.57 -5.76 13.78
C LEU A 142 -13.31 -6.30 14.48
N ALA A 143 -12.19 -5.61 14.32
CA ALA A 143 -10.89 -6.00 14.86
C ALA A 143 -10.81 -5.78 16.38
N SER A 144 -11.41 -4.68 16.86
CA SER A 144 -11.46 -4.34 18.28
C SER A 144 -12.65 -3.42 18.56
N ALA A 145 -13.36 -3.72 19.64
CA ALA A 145 -14.33 -2.84 20.26
C ALA A 145 -13.76 -2.34 21.60
N ASN A 146 -13.91 -1.05 21.90
CA ASN A 146 -13.48 -0.41 23.15
C ASN A 146 -11.98 -0.13 23.25
N THR A 147 -11.41 0.58 22.28
CA THR A 147 -10.16 1.30 22.53
C THR A 147 -10.48 2.65 23.20
N PRO A 148 -9.97 2.94 24.42
CA PRO A 148 -10.03 4.27 25.00
C PRO A 148 -9.41 5.30 24.04
N SER A 149 -9.99 6.50 24.04
CA SER A 149 -9.64 7.64 23.17
C SER A 149 -8.14 8.03 23.15
N ASP A 150 -7.33 7.49 24.06
CA ASP A 150 -5.92 7.85 24.22
C ASP A 150 -4.97 7.09 23.28
N ASN A 151 -5.46 6.07 22.57
CA ASN A 151 -4.66 5.24 21.66
C ASN A 151 -5.07 5.40 20.18
N LEU A 152 -5.11 6.64 19.68
CA LEU A 152 -5.12 6.92 18.24
C LEU A 152 -3.81 7.61 17.79
N PRO A 153 -3.35 7.37 16.54
CA PRO A 153 -2.19 8.03 15.94
C PRO A 153 -2.51 9.49 15.54
N GLY A 154 -2.85 10.32 16.54
CA GLY A 154 -3.34 11.68 16.31
C GLY A 154 -2.88 12.77 17.28
N LYS A 155 -2.28 12.45 18.43
CA LYS A 155 -1.65 13.47 19.30
C LYS A 155 -0.43 12.92 20.04
N LEU A 156 0.71 12.87 19.35
CA LEU A 156 2.00 12.92 20.05
C LEU A 156 1.98 14.17 20.95
N PRO A 157 2.15 14.07 22.28
CA PRO A 157 2.14 15.23 23.16
C PRO A 157 3.18 16.25 22.69
N ALA A 158 2.85 17.55 22.77
CA ALA A 158 3.77 18.60 22.38
C ALA A 158 5.09 18.53 23.16
N SER A 159 5.04 18.09 24.42
CA SER A 159 6.23 17.85 25.25
C SER A 159 7.15 16.79 24.64
N VAL A 160 6.60 15.66 24.22
CA VAL A 160 7.34 14.57 23.56
C VAL A 160 7.89 15.04 22.22
N LYS A 161 7.06 15.68 21.39
CA LYS A 161 7.48 16.23 20.08
C LYS A 161 8.67 17.18 20.23
N ASN A 162 8.57 18.14 21.16
CA ASN A 162 9.61 19.13 21.38
C ASN A 162 10.90 18.50 21.92
N ALA A 163 10.78 17.56 22.88
CA ALA A 163 11.92 16.85 23.43
C ALA A 163 12.69 16.06 22.36
N VAL A 164 11.97 15.31 21.52
CA VAL A 164 12.59 14.48 20.47
C VAL A 164 13.24 15.35 19.39
N LEU A 165 12.58 16.41 18.91
CA LEU A 165 13.15 17.30 17.89
C LEU A 165 14.38 18.07 18.41
N GLN A 166 14.40 18.45 19.69
CA GLN A 166 15.57 19.05 20.34
C GLN A 166 16.76 18.09 20.37
N VAL A 167 16.54 16.84 20.77
CA VAL A 167 17.61 15.83 20.80
C VAL A 167 18.12 15.53 19.38
N ALA A 168 17.23 15.42 18.40
CA ALA A 168 17.60 15.19 17.00
C ALA A 168 18.38 16.36 16.40
N SER A 169 17.96 17.60 16.64
CA SER A 169 18.64 18.81 16.17
C SER A 169 20.08 18.88 16.67
N ARG A 170 20.31 18.61 17.96
CA ARG A 170 21.66 18.59 18.53
C ARG A 170 22.54 17.50 17.93
N ARG A 171 21.97 16.30 17.71
CA ARG A 171 22.72 15.16 17.15
C ARG A 171 23.10 15.39 15.69
N LEU A 172 22.19 15.93 14.90
CA LEU A 172 22.39 16.15 13.47
C LEU A 172 23.08 17.48 13.14
N GLN A 173 23.25 18.36 14.13
CA GLN A 173 23.73 19.74 13.94
C GLN A 173 22.90 20.51 12.89
N GLN A 174 21.60 20.22 12.84
CA GLN A 174 20.63 20.82 11.92
C GLN A 174 19.58 21.62 12.69
N PRO A 175 19.09 22.75 12.16
CA PRO A 175 18.01 23.50 12.79
C PRO A 175 16.73 22.68 12.84
N ILE A 176 15.95 22.82 13.93
CA ILE A 176 14.67 22.10 14.11
C ILE A 176 13.71 22.31 12.93
N SER A 177 13.76 23.46 12.24
CA SER A 177 12.95 23.74 11.05
C SER A 177 13.20 22.80 9.88
N GLN A 178 14.36 22.13 9.84
CA GLN A 178 14.71 21.11 8.83
C GLN A 178 14.35 19.68 9.28
N LEU A 179 13.81 19.52 10.49
CA LEU A 179 13.44 18.25 11.07
C LEU A 179 11.93 18.13 11.17
N SER A 180 11.41 16.93 10.95
CA SER A 180 9.98 16.66 11.10
C SER A 180 9.75 15.35 11.81
N ILE A 181 8.70 15.29 12.64
CA ILE A 181 8.22 13.99 13.13
C ILE A 181 7.40 13.38 12.00
N ILE A 182 7.93 12.30 11.41
CA ILE A 182 7.27 11.59 10.33
C ILE A 182 6.42 10.41 10.83
N GLN A 183 6.69 9.92 12.05
CA GLN A 183 5.90 8.88 12.70
C GLN A 183 5.95 8.99 14.23
N ALA A 184 4.85 8.66 14.89
CA ALA A 184 4.80 8.48 16.34
C ALA A 184 3.82 7.36 16.72
N GLN A 185 4.26 6.44 17.58
CA GLN A 185 3.47 5.30 18.04
C GLN A 185 3.55 5.19 19.55
N SER A 186 2.41 5.09 20.23
CA SER A 186 2.36 4.77 21.66
C SER A 186 2.80 3.31 21.87
N GLN A 187 3.71 3.07 22.81
CA GLN A 187 4.27 1.76 23.12
C GLN A 187 4.59 1.64 24.61
N THR A 188 4.47 0.43 25.15
CA THR A 188 4.93 0.09 26.51
C THR A 188 6.28 -0.62 26.42
N TRP A 189 7.26 -0.10 27.14
CA TRP A 189 8.61 -0.64 27.22
C TRP A 189 8.75 -1.60 28.40
N ARG A 190 9.55 -2.65 28.24
CA ARG A 190 9.77 -3.68 29.29
C ARG A 190 10.77 -3.27 30.39
N ASN A 191 11.46 -2.14 30.23
CA ASN A 191 12.40 -1.65 31.23
C ASN A 191 12.50 -0.12 31.23
N SER A 192 13.12 0.44 32.27
CA SER A 192 13.30 1.89 32.44
C SER A 192 14.22 2.53 31.39
N CYS A 193 15.03 1.75 30.69
CA CYS A 193 15.84 2.20 29.57
C CYS A 193 15.08 2.19 28.24
N LEU A 194 13.76 2.02 28.27
CA LEU A 194 12.91 2.05 27.07
C LEU A 194 13.33 1.00 26.04
N GLU A 195 13.82 -0.15 26.52
CA GLU A 195 14.42 -1.24 25.73
C GLU A 195 15.71 -0.87 24.97
N LEU A 196 16.34 0.24 25.33
CA LEU A 196 17.56 0.78 24.75
C LEU A 196 18.62 1.04 25.84
N ALA A 197 18.98 -0.04 26.55
CA ALA A 197 20.09 -0.04 27.50
C ALA A 197 21.42 0.21 26.76
N ASN A 198 22.26 1.11 27.29
CA ASN A 198 23.63 1.23 26.82
C ASN A 198 24.48 0.04 27.32
N THR A 199 25.68 -0.10 26.76
CA THR A 199 26.68 -1.05 27.28
C THR A 199 26.92 -0.78 28.76
N ASP A 200 26.84 -1.82 29.57
CA ASP A 200 27.03 -1.79 31.03
C ASP A 200 26.00 -0.96 31.83
N GLU A 201 24.87 -0.59 31.22
CA GLU A 201 23.78 0.10 31.90
C GLU A 201 22.75 -0.88 32.50
N PHE A 202 22.48 -0.76 33.80
CA PHE A 202 21.46 -1.54 34.47
C PHE A 202 20.09 -0.87 34.40
N CYS A 203 19.13 -1.55 33.79
CA CYS A 203 17.76 -1.06 33.62
C CYS A 203 16.81 -1.82 34.55
N THR A 204 16.02 -1.09 35.33
CA THR A 204 14.99 -1.71 36.17
C THR A 204 13.90 -2.32 35.29
N GLN A 205 13.42 -3.52 35.65
CA GLN A 205 12.36 -4.25 34.94
C GLN A 205 10.96 -3.68 35.24
N ALA A 206 10.78 -2.38 35.02
CA ALA A 206 9.50 -1.70 35.14
C ALA A 206 8.88 -1.49 33.76
N LEU A 207 7.57 -1.75 33.64
CA LEU A 207 6.83 -1.39 32.45
C LEU A 207 6.70 0.13 32.37
N VAL A 208 7.16 0.72 31.27
CA VAL A 208 7.11 2.17 31.06
C VAL A 208 6.28 2.48 29.84
N SER A 209 5.14 3.16 30.01
CA SER A 209 4.38 3.71 28.89
C SER A 209 5.14 4.85 28.23
N GLY A 210 5.11 4.90 26.90
CA GLY A 210 5.86 5.90 26.16
C GLY A 210 5.61 5.88 24.66
N TRP A 211 6.54 6.47 23.90
CA TRP A 211 6.38 6.65 22.46
C TRP A 211 7.61 6.19 21.68
N ARG A 212 7.39 5.47 20.59
CA ARG A 212 8.37 5.32 19.52
C ARG A 212 8.15 6.46 18.52
N VAL A 213 9.15 7.31 18.34
CA VAL A 213 9.08 8.52 17.52
C VAL A 213 10.14 8.47 16.43
N VAL A 214 9.75 8.71 15.19
CA VAL A 214 10.66 8.75 14.04
C VAL A 214 10.80 10.20 13.57
N VAL A 215 12.04 10.67 13.55
CA VAL A 215 12.40 12.00 13.04
C VAL A 215 12.97 11.85 11.64
N GLY A 216 12.41 12.57 10.68
CA GLY A 216 12.97 12.72 9.33
C GLY A 216 13.82 13.98 9.23
N ALA A 217 15.00 13.82 8.62
CA ALA A 217 15.87 14.89 8.12
C ALA A 217 16.05 14.73 6.59
N VAL A 218 16.75 15.66 5.94
CA VAL A 218 16.91 15.70 4.47
C VAL A 218 17.53 14.41 3.91
N ASP A 219 18.47 13.80 4.63
CA ASP A 219 19.31 12.69 4.17
C ASP A 219 19.23 11.43 5.03
N GLN A 220 18.50 11.47 6.15
CA GLN A 220 18.42 10.34 7.08
C GLN A 220 17.18 10.41 8.00
N THR A 221 16.88 9.29 8.65
CA THR A 221 15.85 9.21 9.68
C THR A 221 16.45 8.70 10.98
N LEU A 222 15.95 9.20 12.11
CA LEU A 222 16.36 8.77 13.45
C LEU A 222 15.16 8.20 14.21
N VAL A 223 15.31 7.00 14.77
CA VAL A 223 14.31 6.39 15.64
C VAL A 223 14.64 6.64 17.10
N TYR A 224 13.68 7.20 17.84
CA TYR A 224 13.76 7.47 19.27
C TYR A 224 12.69 6.70 20.03
N HIS A 225 13.03 6.23 21.24
CA HIS A 225 12.07 5.80 22.23
C HIS A 225 12.01 6.85 23.34
N THR A 226 10.81 7.13 23.83
CA THR A 226 10.59 8.06 24.93
C THR A 226 9.57 7.50 25.92
N ASN A 227 9.54 8.03 27.14
CA ASN A 227 8.44 7.79 28.08
C ASN A 227 7.23 8.67 27.74
N GLN A 228 6.13 8.52 28.49
CA GLN A 228 4.86 9.18 28.18
C GLN A 228 4.96 10.71 28.09
N THR A 229 5.88 11.31 28.85
CA THR A 229 6.00 12.77 29.00
C THR A 229 7.02 13.41 28.07
N GLY A 230 7.98 12.64 27.53
CA GLY A 230 9.12 13.20 26.81
C GLY A 230 10.34 13.47 27.68
N SER A 231 10.29 13.17 28.99
CA SER A 231 11.40 13.47 29.92
C SER A 231 12.57 12.50 29.80
N ALA A 232 12.34 11.30 29.27
CA ALA A 232 13.40 10.38 28.87
C ALA A 232 13.31 10.18 27.35
N VAL A 233 14.39 10.44 26.61
CA VAL A 233 14.47 10.24 25.15
C VAL A 233 15.75 9.50 24.84
N ARG A 234 15.63 8.32 24.21
CA ARG A 234 16.75 7.44 23.86
C ARG A 234 16.76 7.15 22.38
N LEU A 235 17.94 7.25 21.77
CA LEU A 235 18.12 6.90 20.37
C LEU A 235 18.21 5.39 20.23
N ASN A 236 17.45 4.80 19.32
CA ASN A 236 17.60 3.40 18.98
C ASN A 236 18.85 3.22 18.08
N GLN A 237 20.02 3.07 18.71
CA GLN A 237 21.29 2.90 17.99
C GLN A 237 21.26 1.68 17.05
N LYS A 238 20.63 0.56 17.42
CA LYS A 238 20.52 -0.62 16.52
C LYS A 238 19.71 -0.33 15.26
N ALA A 239 18.63 0.45 15.37
CA ALA A 239 17.88 0.91 14.20
C ALA A 239 18.66 1.93 13.35
N ASN A 240 19.72 2.53 13.89
CA ASN A 240 20.49 3.61 13.24
C ASN A 240 21.94 3.23 12.88
N GLU A 241 22.51 2.13 13.39
CA GLU A 241 23.95 1.76 13.25
C GLU A 241 24.21 0.35 12.66
N GLY A 242 23.23 -0.55 12.53
CA GLY A 242 23.51 -1.96 12.22
C GLY A 242 22.83 -2.48 10.97
N THR A 243 23.62 -2.94 10.00
CA THR A 243 23.26 -3.71 8.81
C THR A 243 22.00 -4.55 9.02
N LEU A 244 20.94 -4.23 8.28
CA LEU A 244 19.75 -5.06 8.21
C LEU A 244 20.18 -6.49 7.87
N ALA A 245 19.92 -7.44 8.77
CA ALA A 245 20.13 -8.84 8.47
C ALA A 245 19.16 -9.21 7.32
N PRO A 246 19.67 -9.60 6.15
CA PRO A 246 18.80 -9.93 5.04
C PRO A 246 18.03 -11.22 5.36
N VAL A 247 16.77 -11.27 4.96
CA VAL A 247 15.96 -12.50 4.93
C VAL A 247 15.80 -12.97 3.49
N GLN A 248 15.54 -14.25 3.27
CA GLN A 248 15.26 -14.75 1.93
C GLN A 248 13.84 -14.33 1.50
N ILE A 249 13.70 -13.83 0.27
CA ILE A 249 12.39 -13.61 -0.36
C ILE A 249 11.81 -14.98 -0.69
N PRO A 250 10.62 -15.33 -0.18
CA PRO A 250 9.95 -16.57 -0.57
C PRO A 250 9.78 -16.66 -2.09
N ALA A 251 9.96 -17.85 -2.67
CA ALA A 251 9.86 -18.03 -4.12
C ALA A 251 8.51 -17.58 -4.70
N SER A 252 7.43 -17.69 -3.90
CA SER A 252 6.08 -17.22 -4.24
C SER A 252 5.94 -15.70 -4.30
N GLU A 253 6.82 -14.95 -3.64
CA GLU A 253 6.83 -13.49 -3.58
C GLU A 253 7.81 -12.87 -4.58
N LEU A 254 8.61 -13.69 -5.26
CA LEU A 254 9.51 -13.22 -6.30
C LEU A 254 8.71 -12.75 -7.52
N PRO A 255 9.01 -11.55 -8.07
CA PRO A 255 8.42 -11.11 -9.31
C PRO A 255 8.90 -12.00 -10.47
N PRO A 256 8.14 -12.06 -11.59
CA PRO A 256 8.54 -12.83 -12.77
C PRO A 256 9.94 -12.46 -13.26
N PRO A 257 10.69 -13.37 -13.90
CA PRO A 257 11.95 -13.03 -14.55
C PRO A 257 11.82 -11.83 -15.49
N LEU A 258 12.93 -11.14 -15.76
CA LEU A 258 12.93 -10.04 -16.72
C LEU A 258 12.77 -10.58 -18.14
N ASP A 259 11.96 -9.91 -18.95
CA ASP A 259 11.89 -10.16 -20.39
C ASP A 259 13.25 -9.86 -21.05
N ARG A 260 13.48 -10.45 -22.23
CA ARG A 260 14.77 -10.44 -22.94
C ARG A 260 15.33 -9.03 -23.16
N ASP A 261 14.47 -8.03 -23.33
CA ASP A 261 14.86 -6.65 -23.66
C ASP A 261 14.92 -5.71 -22.44
N ILE A 262 14.56 -6.21 -21.25
CA ILE A 262 14.60 -5.46 -20.00
C ILE A 262 15.94 -5.71 -19.31
N VAL A 263 16.67 -4.64 -18.98
CA VAL A 263 17.94 -4.74 -18.24
C VAL A 263 17.73 -4.66 -16.74
N PHE A 264 16.72 -3.92 -16.30
CA PHE A 264 16.45 -3.67 -14.89
C PHE A 264 14.98 -3.33 -14.65
N ARG A 265 14.44 -3.76 -13.52
CA ARG A 265 13.09 -3.44 -13.08
C ARG A 265 13.10 -3.00 -11.63
N GLN A 266 12.35 -1.95 -11.33
CA GLN A 266 11.97 -1.58 -9.98
C GLN A 266 10.45 -1.72 -9.83
N ILE A 267 10.00 -2.39 -8.78
CA ILE A 267 8.61 -2.34 -8.33
C ILE A 267 8.60 -1.58 -7.00
N SER A 268 7.93 -0.44 -6.95
CA SER A 268 7.70 0.32 -5.72
C SER A 268 6.27 0.09 -5.27
N SER A 269 6.06 -0.36 -4.03
CA SER A 269 4.74 -0.66 -3.49
C SER A 269 4.62 -0.16 -2.05
N GLY A 270 3.50 0.46 -1.72
CA GLY A 270 3.24 0.96 -0.36
C GLY A 270 3.17 2.47 -0.31
N GLY A 271 3.67 3.05 0.80
CA GLY A 271 3.49 4.47 1.12
C GLY A 271 2.06 4.80 1.54
N PHE A 272 1.83 6.05 1.97
CA PHE A 272 0.51 6.55 2.37
C PHE A 272 -0.59 6.36 1.31
N ALA A 273 -0.23 6.39 0.02
CA ALA A 273 -1.19 6.22 -1.07
C ALA A 273 -1.43 4.73 -1.44
N GLY A 274 -0.67 3.80 -0.89
CA GLY A 274 -0.80 2.36 -1.15
C GLY A 274 -0.72 1.98 -2.63
N ARG A 275 0.08 2.71 -3.43
CA ARG A 275 0.16 2.51 -4.88
C ARG A 275 1.34 1.62 -5.24
N THR A 276 1.15 0.79 -6.25
CA THR A 276 2.21 -0.04 -6.83
C THR A 276 2.56 0.47 -8.22
N TYR A 277 3.83 0.81 -8.42
CA TYR A 277 4.36 1.17 -9.74
C TYR A 277 5.45 0.20 -10.13
N GLN A 278 5.48 -0.13 -11.41
CA GLN A 278 6.59 -0.84 -12.03
C GLN A 278 7.30 0.12 -12.97
N THR A 279 8.62 0.24 -12.80
CA THR A 279 9.50 0.97 -13.70
C THR A 279 10.49 -0.02 -14.31
N VAL A 280 10.53 -0.10 -15.64
CA VAL A 280 11.46 -0.97 -16.37
C VAL A 280 12.40 -0.12 -17.22
N LEU A 281 13.67 -0.50 -17.24
CA LEU A 281 14.67 0.03 -18.16
C LEU A 281 14.93 -1.01 -19.25
N LEU A 282 14.76 -0.61 -20.51
CA LEU A 282 15.04 -1.44 -21.67
C LEU A 282 16.48 -1.24 -22.15
N LYS A 283 16.99 -2.21 -22.91
CA LYS A 283 18.33 -2.17 -23.53
C LYS A 283 18.53 -0.97 -24.46
N ASP A 284 17.47 -0.51 -25.09
CA ASP A 284 17.48 0.65 -26.00
C ASP A 284 17.44 2.01 -25.27
N GLY A 285 17.38 2.01 -23.94
CA GLY A 285 17.34 3.23 -23.13
C GLY A 285 15.95 3.73 -22.79
N ARG A 286 14.87 3.09 -23.27
CA ARG A 286 13.51 3.45 -22.83
C ARG A 286 13.30 3.09 -21.37
N LEU A 287 12.76 4.04 -20.62
CA LEU A 287 12.39 3.93 -19.22
C LEU A 287 10.88 4.06 -19.13
N ILE A 288 10.21 2.94 -18.86
CA ILE A 288 8.76 2.84 -18.87
C ILE A 288 8.28 2.64 -17.44
N ARG A 289 7.45 3.56 -16.94
CA ARG A 289 6.78 3.45 -15.65
C ARG A 289 5.28 3.29 -15.86
N VAL A 290 4.71 2.27 -15.23
CA VAL A 290 3.28 1.97 -15.24
C VAL A 290 2.77 1.78 -13.81
N ARG A 291 1.49 2.08 -13.58
CA ARG A 291 0.82 1.74 -12.34
C ARG A 291 0.21 0.34 -12.44
N ILE A 292 0.60 -0.55 -11.55
CA ILE A 292 0.07 -1.91 -11.53
C ILE A 292 -1.38 -1.88 -11.07
N GLY A 293 -2.26 -2.59 -11.80
CA GLY A 293 -3.70 -2.62 -11.55
C GLY A 293 -4.48 -1.45 -12.14
N ASP A 294 -3.82 -0.53 -12.86
CA ASP A 294 -4.49 0.51 -13.64
C ASP A 294 -4.76 0.01 -15.07
N ALA A 295 -5.95 -0.55 -15.30
CA ALA A 295 -6.33 -1.13 -16.59
C ALA A 295 -6.33 -0.12 -17.76
N ASN A 296 -6.43 1.18 -17.45
CA ASN A 296 -6.45 2.23 -18.45
C ASN A 296 -5.06 2.80 -18.76
N ASP A 297 -4.02 2.30 -18.09
CA ASP A 297 -2.63 2.79 -18.20
C ASP A 297 -2.52 4.33 -18.09
N SER A 298 -3.37 4.92 -17.24
CA SER A 298 -3.59 6.36 -17.15
C SER A 298 -2.41 7.13 -16.58
N GLU A 299 -1.55 6.43 -15.82
CA GLU A 299 -0.34 6.98 -15.20
C GLU A 299 0.94 6.50 -15.90
N ARG A 300 0.84 6.03 -17.15
CA ARG A 300 1.99 5.63 -17.95
C ARG A 300 2.94 6.79 -18.19
N SER A 301 4.22 6.56 -17.96
CA SER A 301 5.30 7.46 -18.34
C SER A 301 6.33 6.71 -19.16
N VAL A 302 6.71 7.26 -20.30
CA VAL A 302 7.84 6.79 -21.10
C VAL A 302 8.84 7.91 -21.22
N ARG A 303 10.04 7.68 -20.70
CA ARG A 303 11.19 8.56 -20.81
C ARG A 303 12.33 7.80 -21.45
N SER A 304 13.41 8.49 -21.77
CA SER A 304 14.59 7.86 -22.36
C SER A 304 15.88 8.32 -21.73
N VAL A 305 16.84 7.40 -21.70
CA VAL A 305 18.26 7.66 -21.42
C VAL A 305 19.08 7.17 -22.60
N SER A 306 20.30 7.66 -22.76
CA SER A 306 21.17 7.18 -23.83
C SER A 306 21.58 5.72 -23.61
N VAL A 307 21.83 4.99 -24.69
CA VAL A 307 22.37 3.61 -24.62
C VAL A 307 23.70 3.58 -23.85
N GLN A 308 24.50 4.65 -23.93
CA GLN A 308 25.73 4.77 -23.14
C GLN A 308 25.44 4.83 -21.63
N GLN A 309 24.41 5.56 -21.20
CA GLN A 309 23.98 5.59 -19.79
C GLN A 309 23.49 4.21 -19.33
N VAL A 310 22.77 3.47 -20.18
CA VAL A 310 22.37 2.08 -19.89
C VAL A 310 23.59 1.20 -19.67
N GLN A 311 24.57 1.24 -20.58
CA GLN A 311 25.80 0.46 -20.47
C GLN A 311 26.65 0.85 -19.24
N GLN A 312 26.68 2.14 -18.88
CA GLN A 312 27.33 2.60 -17.66
C GLN A 312 26.63 2.03 -16.42
N PHE A 313 25.30 2.08 -16.37
CA PHE A 313 24.52 1.53 -15.27
C PHE A 313 24.71 0.01 -15.12
N GLN A 314 24.71 -0.74 -16.22
CA GLN A 314 25.01 -2.18 -16.17
C GLN A 314 26.40 -2.47 -15.59
N ARG A 315 27.43 -1.71 -16.01
CA ARG A 315 28.78 -1.80 -15.43
C ARG A 315 28.81 -1.44 -13.94
N TYR A 316 28.00 -0.48 -13.50
CA TYR A 316 27.86 -0.16 -12.08
C TYR A 316 27.26 -1.33 -11.30
N LEU A 317 26.20 -1.97 -11.80
CA LEU A 317 25.60 -3.15 -11.14
C LEU A 317 26.59 -4.30 -11.00
N GLU A 318 27.44 -4.53 -12.01
CA GLU A 318 28.51 -5.53 -11.97
C GLU A 318 29.55 -5.19 -10.90
N ARG A 319 30.06 -3.95 -10.88
CA ARG A 319 31.04 -3.48 -9.88
C ARG A 319 30.50 -3.50 -8.46
N SER A 320 29.21 -3.20 -8.29
CA SER A 320 28.50 -3.30 -7.02
C SER A 320 28.23 -4.75 -6.59
N ASN A 321 28.62 -5.76 -7.37
CA ASN A 321 28.35 -7.17 -7.09
C ASN A 321 26.86 -7.42 -6.77
N PHE A 322 25.95 -6.85 -7.57
CA PHE A 322 24.51 -6.90 -7.30
C PHE A 322 23.97 -8.34 -7.19
N SER A 323 24.62 -9.30 -7.83
CA SER A 323 24.32 -10.74 -7.73
C SER A 323 24.39 -11.28 -6.30
N LYS A 324 25.19 -10.67 -5.41
CA LYS A 324 25.29 -11.08 -3.99
C LYS A 324 24.00 -10.85 -3.21
N PHE A 325 23.08 -10.03 -3.74
CA PHE A 325 21.80 -9.73 -3.12
C PHE A 325 20.64 -10.56 -3.69
N GLN A 326 20.96 -11.63 -4.42
CA GLN A 326 19.96 -12.49 -5.04
C GLN A 326 19.00 -13.06 -3.99
N ASN A 327 17.72 -12.78 -4.21
CA ASN A 327 16.58 -13.21 -3.41
C ASN A 327 16.65 -12.74 -1.94
N LEU A 328 17.31 -11.60 -1.68
CA LEU A 328 17.39 -11.03 -0.34
C LEU A 328 16.37 -9.92 -0.15
N SER A 329 15.68 -9.92 0.98
CA SER A 329 14.88 -8.80 1.47
C SER A 329 15.51 -8.19 2.71
N TYR A 330 15.52 -6.87 2.73
CA TYR A 330 15.93 -6.05 3.86
C TYR A 330 14.66 -5.47 4.49
N PRO A 331 14.09 -6.15 5.49
CA PRO A 331 12.77 -5.82 6.01
C PRO A 331 12.79 -4.47 6.72
N ALA A 332 11.63 -3.82 6.75
CA ALA A 332 11.47 -2.62 7.56
C ALA A 332 11.60 -2.97 9.05
N PRO A 333 12.07 -2.05 9.90
CA PRO A 333 12.14 -2.29 11.34
C PRO A 333 10.76 -2.67 11.89
N SER A 334 10.73 -3.50 12.93
CA SER A 334 9.47 -3.84 13.59
C SER A 334 8.72 -2.57 14.05
N GLY A 335 7.42 -2.49 13.74
CA GLY A 335 6.59 -1.30 14.00
C GLY A 335 6.69 -0.19 12.94
N ALA A 336 7.46 -0.39 11.86
CA ALA A 336 7.38 0.48 10.69
C ALA A 336 6.02 0.30 9.97
N ALA A 337 5.40 1.42 9.63
CA ALA A 337 4.18 1.48 8.82
C ALA A 337 4.38 2.52 7.70
N ASP A 338 3.53 2.46 6.68
CA ASP A 338 3.46 3.45 5.59
C ASP A 338 4.77 3.69 4.81
N TYR A 339 5.69 2.74 4.85
CA TYR A 339 6.91 2.76 4.04
C TYR A 339 6.64 2.29 2.61
N ILE A 340 7.50 2.73 1.69
CA ILE A 340 7.53 2.19 0.33
C ILE A 340 8.55 1.05 0.31
N THR A 341 8.07 -0.13 -0.07
CA THR A 341 8.92 -1.27 -0.41
C THR A 341 9.36 -1.15 -1.86
N TYR A 342 10.65 -1.30 -2.11
CA TYR A 342 11.27 -1.34 -3.42
C TYR A 342 11.80 -2.74 -3.70
N THR A 343 11.30 -3.37 -4.74
CA THR A 343 11.83 -4.64 -5.27
C THR A 343 12.61 -4.32 -6.54
N LEU A 344 13.93 -4.52 -6.50
CA LEU A 344 14.83 -4.33 -7.64
C LEU A 344 15.18 -5.67 -8.24
N THR A 345 14.96 -5.83 -9.55
CA THR A 345 15.32 -7.03 -10.30
C THR A 345 16.32 -6.68 -11.40
N SER A 346 17.42 -7.42 -11.44
CA SER A 346 18.37 -7.48 -12.56
C SER A 346 18.35 -8.88 -13.18
N GLN A 347 19.10 -9.08 -14.27
CA GLN A 347 19.31 -10.43 -14.83
C GLN A 347 20.01 -11.40 -13.87
N LYS A 348 20.68 -10.91 -12.83
CA LYS A 348 21.46 -11.72 -11.88
C LYS A 348 20.74 -12.00 -10.57
N GLY A 349 19.60 -11.34 -10.31
CA GLY A 349 18.87 -11.55 -9.07
C GLY A 349 17.91 -10.42 -8.72
N THR A 350 17.10 -10.68 -7.69
CA THR A 350 16.13 -9.75 -7.11
C THR A 350 16.50 -9.41 -5.68
N VAL A 351 16.40 -8.14 -5.30
CA VAL A 351 16.56 -7.67 -3.92
C VAL A 351 15.39 -6.78 -3.54
N GLN A 352 14.97 -6.83 -2.28
CA GLN A 352 13.91 -5.99 -1.74
C GLN A 352 14.45 -5.14 -0.59
N TYR A 353 14.04 -3.89 -0.51
CA TYR A 353 14.31 -2.99 0.61
C TYR A 353 13.16 -2.01 0.81
N ASN A 354 13.27 -1.12 1.79
CA ASN A 354 12.28 -0.09 2.06
C ASN A 354 12.96 1.28 2.25
N ASP A 355 12.21 2.36 2.03
CA ASP A 355 12.71 3.74 2.18
C ASP A 355 13.26 4.04 3.58
N ILE A 356 12.63 3.53 4.65
CA ILE A 356 13.10 3.72 6.03
C ILE A 356 14.52 3.17 6.22
N SER A 357 14.79 1.97 5.70
CA SER A 357 16.07 1.31 5.92
C SER A 357 17.10 1.56 4.81
N GLN A 358 16.84 2.43 3.83
CA GLN A 358 17.70 2.60 2.65
C GLN A 358 19.15 2.95 3.01
N ASN A 359 19.36 3.77 4.05
CA ASN A 359 20.68 4.17 4.52
C ASN A 359 21.39 3.11 5.36
N ASN A 360 20.70 2.02 5.73
CA ASN A 360 21.24 0.90 6.50
C ASN A 360 21.48 -0.34 5.62
N LEU A 361 21.29 -0.22 4.30
CA LEU A 361 21.62 -1.28 3.35
C LEU A 361 23.13 -1.47 3.25
N PRO A 362 23.63 -2.64 2.81
CA PRO A 362 25.04 -2.81 2.51
C PRO A 362 25.53 -1.76 1.50
N THR A 363 26.74 -1.24 1.68
CA THR A 363 27.32 -0.13 0.88
C THR A 363 27.22 -0.36 -0.62
N ASN A 364 27.47 -1.61 -1.05
CA ASN A 364 27.37 -2.01 -2.46
C ASN A 364 25.94 -1.90 -3.01
N LEU A 365 24.94 -2.25 -2.21
CA LEU A 365 23.53 -2.10 -2.57
C LEU A 365 23.11 -0.62 -2.57
N GLN A 366 23.57 0.17 -1.60
CA GLN A 366 23.33 1.63 -1.61
C GLN A 366 23.89 2.28 -2.88
N ALA A 367 25.10 1.89 -3.30
CA ALA A 367 25.70 2.38 -4.53
C ALA A 367 24.85 2.02 -5.76
N ALA A 368 24.30 0.81 -5.82
CA ALA A 368 23.40 0.39 -6.90
C ALA A 368 22.09 1.20 -6.91
N VAL A 369 21.48 1.40 -5.74
CA VAL A 369 20.26 2.23 -5.58
C VAL A 369 20.53 3.68 -6.00
N LYS A 370 21.66 4.25 -5.58
CA LYS A 370 22.07 5.62 -5.95
C LYS A 370 22.26 5.75 -7.46
N ALA A 371 22.96 4.81 -8.09
CA ALA A 371 23.17 4.82 -9.53
C ALA A 371 21.85 4.70 -10.31
N TRP A 372 20.94 3.85 -9.84
CA TRP A 372 19.60 3.72 -10.41
C TRP A 372 18.80 5.03 -10.31
N ASN A 373 18.75 5.64 -9.14
CA ASN A 373 18.02 6.89 -8.92
C ASN A 373 18.58 8.05 -9.77
N GLN A 374 19.90 8.12 -9.93
CA GLN A 374 20.55 9.10 -10.81
C GLN A 374 20.18 8.88 -12.28
N LEU A 375 20.15 7.63 -12.76
CA LEU A 375 19.77 7.31 -14.13
C LEU A 375 18.30 7.68 -14.40
N VAL A 376 17.39 7.33 -13.49
CA VAL A 376 15.96 7.69 -13.59
C VAL A 376 15.78 9.21 -13.60
N ALA A 377 16.52 9.94 -12.75
CA ALA A 377 16.46 11.39 -12.69
C ALA A 377 16.98 12.06 -13.98
N SER A 378 17.98 11.46 -14.63
CA SER A 378 18.56 11.99 -15.87
C SER A 378 17.74 11.73 -17.14
N ALA A 379 16.74 10.85 -17.06
CA ALA A 379 15.92 10.50 -18.21
C ALA A 379 15.19 11.75 -18.75
N GLN A 380 14.99 11.85 -20.06
CA GLN A 380 14.19 12.91 -20.68
C GLN A 380 12.82 12.35 -21.04
#